data_AF-A0A1R3XRI2-F1
#
_entry.id   AF-A0A1R3XRI2-F1
#
_cell.length_a   1.000
_cell.length_b   1.000
_cell.length_c   1.000
_cell.angle_alpha   90.00
_cell.angle_beta   90.00
_cell.angle_gamma   90.00
#
_symmetry.space_group_name_H-M   'P 1'
#
loop_
_entity.id
_entity.type
_entity.pdbx_description
1 polymer ?
#
loop_
_entity_poly.entity_id
_entity_poly.type
_entity_poly.pdbx_seq_one_letter_code
_entity_poly.pdbx_strand_id
1 'polypeptide(L)'
;MKRIFTQAFTLLLGCGLLASCATNPYAATNKSHKKQAKAYAKSLLAIPAAPTGEHTYPQGDYWVGTTNFNLRKPNFVIIHHTAQNSTEHTLKTFTMPSTKVSSHYVIGRDGKVYQMLHDHMRAWHGGNSRWGSNTDLNSSSIGIELDNNGSEPFPEPMINSLIAVLGKLKKEHGIPAENFIGHADIAPARKVDPSPLFPWKTLADNGFGLWYDEDVLEKEQVLREVAVGGEGDQTPLLVLETVPKYTLPENFNPMDALRIIGYDVRNPEAAVRAFKIHFIQNDINSPLTEDEKLILYNLYQKYL
;
A
#
# COMPACT_ATOMS: atom_id res chain seq x y z
N MET A 1 -22.84 -89.38 -16.03
CA MET A 1 -22.23 -88.22 -15.34
C MET A 1 -21.84 -87.22 -16.43
N LYS A 2 -22.63 -86.20 -16.83
CA LYS A 2 -22.87 -84.86 -16.20
C LYS A 2 -21.62 -84.35 -15.45
N ARG A 3 -21.04 -83.16 -15.64
CA ARG A 3 -21.30 -81.93 -16.45
C ARG A 3 -20.01 -81.07 -16.38
N ILE A 4 -19.68 -80.36 -17.47
CA ILE A 4 -19.37 -78.89 -17.59
C ILE A 4 -18.55 -78.22 -16.47
N PHE A 5 -17.44 -77.53 -16.79
CA PHE A 5 -17.27 -76.07 -16.62
C PHE A 5 -15.93 -75.54 -17.20
N THR A 6 -16.08 -74.53 -18.07
CA THR A 6 -15.13 -73.57 -18.65
C THR A 6 -14.35 -72.77 -17.61
N GLN A 7 -13.15 -72.30 -17.95
CA GLN A 7 -12.74 -70.91 -17.68
C GLN A 7 -11.55 -70.45 -18.54
N ALA A 8 -11.81 -69.40 -19.30
CA ALA A 8 -10.86 -68.64 -20.10
C ALA A 8 -9.98 -67.77 -19.20
N PHE A 9 -8.68 -67.72 -19.51
CA PHE A 9 -7.71 -66.86 -18.84
C PHE A 9 -7.79 -65.46 -19.48
N THR A 10 -8.69 -64.61 -18.98
CA THR A 10 -8.76 -63.21 -19.40
C THR A 10 -7.68 -62.44 -18.64
N LEU A 11 -6.64 -62.03 -19.36
CA LEU A 11 -5.60 -61.13 -18.86
C LEU A 11 -6.25 -59.74 -18.64
N LEU A 12 -6.69 -59.46 -17.42
CA LEU A 12 -7.14 -58.13 -17.01
C LEU A 12 -5.91 -57.22 -16.90
N LEU A 13 -5.63 -56.47 -17.96
CA LEU A 13 -4.80 -55.28 -17.91
C LEU A 13 -5.53 -54.27 -17.02
N GLY A 14 -5.21 -54.26 -15.73
CA GLY A 14 -5.67 -53.23 -14.81
C GLY A 14 -5.00 -51.91 -15.16
N CYS A 15 -5.64 -51.10 -16.01
CA CYS A 15 -5.37 -49.67 -16.08
C CYS A 15 -5.74 -49.03 -14.74
N GLY A 16 -4.76 -48.98 -13.83
CA GLY A 16 -4.83 -48.14 -12.64
C GLY A 16 -4.84 -46.68 -13.06
N LEU A 17 -6.03 -46.12 -13.27
CA LEU A 17 -6.24 -44.68 -13.29
C LEU A 17 -5.98 -44.19 -11.86
N LEU A 18 -4.73 -43.83 -11.58
CA LEU A 18 -4.41 -43.01 -10.41
C LEU A 18 -5.06 -41.64 -10.64
N ALA A 19 -6.27 -41.48 -10.11
CA ALA A 19 -6.88 -40.17 -9.93
C ALA A 19 -5.95 -39.38 -9.00
N SER A 20 -5.07 -38.57 -9.59
CA SER A 20 -4.31 -37.56 -8.89
C SER A 20 -5.30 -36.49 -8.43
N CYS A 21 -5.92 -36.71 -7.28
CA CYS A 21 -6.61 -35.65 -6.56
C CYS A 21 -5.55 -34.61 -6.21
N ALA A 22 -5.46 -33.53 -6.98
CA ALA A 22 -4.51 -32.46 -6.72
C ALA A 22 -4.77 -31.91 -5.31
N THR A 23 -3.94 -32.31 -4.35
CA THR A 23 -4.00 -31.80 -2.98
C THR A 23 -3.65 -30.32 -3.00
N ASN A 24 -4.40 -29.50 -2.25
CA ASN A 24 -4.09 -28.08 -2.09
C ASN A 24 -2.59 -27.91 -1.73
N PRO A 25 -1.77 -27.24 -2.57
CA PRO A 25 -0.33 -27.16 -2.39
C PRO A 25 0.07 -26.43 -1.09
N TYR A 26 -0.86 -25.67 -0.49
CA TYR A 26 -0.65 -24.93 0.76
C TYR A 26 -1.16 -25.67 2.01
N ALA A 27 -1.59 -26.92 1.91
CA ALA A 27 -2.19 -27.65 3.05
C ALA A 27 -1.29 -27.70 4.30
N ALA A 28 0.01 -27.94 4.12
CA ALA A 28 0.97 -27.98 5.23
C ALA A 28 1.13 -26.60 5.89
N THR A 29 1.29 -25.55 5.09
CA THR A 29 1.38 -24.16 5.57
C THR A 29 0.09 -23.75 6.28
N ASN A 30 -1.08 -24.07 5.72
CA ASN A 30 -2.38 -23.77 6.33
C ASN A 30 -2.55 -24.44 7.71
N LYS A 31 -2.05 -25.67 7.86
CA LYS A 31 -2.02 -26.35 9.17
C LYS A 31 -1.12 -25.61 10.17
N SER A 32 0.06 -25.16 9.74
CA SER A 32 0.98 -24.36 10.56
C SER A 32 0.36 -23.01 10.97
N HIS A 33 -0.20 -22.28 10.00
CA HIS A 33 -0.91 -21.03 10.21
C HIS A 33 -2.03 -21.19 11.25
N LYS A 34 -2.91 -22.20 11.09
CA LYS A 34 -4.00 -22.45 12.04
C LYS A 34 -3.50 -22.74 13.44
N LYS A 35 -2.39 -23.49 13.58
CA LYS A 35 -1.76 -23.76 14.88
C LYS A 35 -1.27 -22.47 15.54
N GLN A 36 -0.60 -21.60 14.78
CA GLN A 36 -0.10 -20.32 15.28
C GLN A 36 -1.23 -19.35 15.64
N ALA A 37 -2.23 -19.20 14.78
CA ALA A 37 -3.42 -18.39 15.05
C ALA A 37 -4.14 -18.83 16.33
N LYS A 38 -4.29 -20.15 16.54
CA LYS A 38 -4.88 -20.70 17.77
C LYS A 38 -4.05 -20.36 19.02
N ALA A 39 -2.72 -20.35 18.90
CA ALA A 39 -1.85 -19.96 20.01
C ALA A 39 -2.05 -18.48 20.40
N TYR A 40 -2.12 -17.57 19.42
CA TYR A 40 -2.42 -16.15 19.68
C TYR A 40 -3.84 -15.94 20.25
N ALA A 41 -4.84 -16.65 19.73
CA ALA A 41 -6.18 -16.59 20.29
C ALA A 41 -6.19 -17.03 21.77
N LYS A 42 -5.46 -18.10 22.11
CA LYS A 42 -5.33 -18.56 23.50
C LYS A 42 -4.64 -17.50 24.38
N SER A 43 -3.62 -16.79 23.89
CA SER A 43 -2.98 -15.74 24.68
C SER A 43 -3.89 -14.54 24.94
N LEU A 44 -4.77 -14.21 24.00
CA LEU A 44 -5.76 -13.14 24.18
C LEU A 44 -6.86 -13.49 25.21
N LEU A 45 -7.09 -14.78 25.45
CA LEU A 45 -8.05 -15.26 26.46
C LEU A 45 -7.45 -15.34 27.87
N ALA A 46 -6.13 -15.15 28.03
CA ALA A 46 -5.50 -15.22 29.34
C ALA A 46 -5.85 -13.97 30.16
N ILE A 47 -6.23 -14.19 31.42
CA ILE A 47 -6.33 -13.10 32.40
C ILE A 47 -4.91 -12.52 32.60
N PRO A 48 -4.72 -11.19 32.49
CA PRO A 48 -3.43 -10.57 32.77
C PRO A 48 -2.95 -10.95 34.16
N ALA A 49 -1.74 -11.52 34.24
CA ALA A 49 -1.15 -11.83 35.53
C ALA A 49 -0.95 -10.54 36.33
N ALA A 50 -1.16 -10.62 37.65
CA ALA A 50 -0.71 -9.57 38.55
C ALA A 50 0.78 -9.33 38.27
N PRO A 51 1.20 -8.07 38.09
CA PRO A 51 2.56 -7.81 37.67
C PRO A 51 3.51 -8.30 38.79
N THR A 52 4.57 -9.04 38.43
CA THR A 52 5.54 -9.60 39.38
C THR A 52 6.72 -8.65 39.53
N GLY A 53 7.11 -8.32 40.76
CA GLY A 53 8.26 -7.42 41.06
C GLY A 53 7.87 -6.15 41.81
N GLU A 54 8.84 -5.28 42.07
CA GLU A 54 8.57 -3.92 42.55
C GLU A 54 7.93 -3.11 41.42
N HIS A 55 6.74 -2.58 41.68
CA HIS A 55 6.06 -1.66 40.78
C HIS A 55 6.08 -0.27 41.38
N THR A 56 6.29 0.74 40.54
CA THR A 56 6.27 2.14 40.96
C THR A 56 4.86 2.67 41.23
N TYR A 57 3.83 1.83 41.11
CA TYR A 57 2.43 2.21 41.22
C TYR A 57 1.61 1.19 42.04
N PRO A 58 0.64 1.67 42.84
CA PRO A 58 -0.23 0.79 43.62
C PRO A 58 -1.11 -0.06 42.69
N GLN A 59 -1.29 -1.33 43.05
CA GLN A 59 -2.19 -2.26 42.36
C GLN A 59 -3.54 -2.32 43.08
N GLY A 60 -4.61 -2.58 42.34
CA GLY A 60 -5.88 -3.00 42.94
C GLY A 60 -5.81 -4.45 43.43
N ASP A 61 -6.70 -4.81 44.36
CA ASP A 61 -6.73 -6.14 44.97
C ASP A 61 -7.15 -7.26 43.99
N TYR A 62 -7.83 -6.89 42.90
CA TYR A 62 -8.39 -7.82 41.93
C TYR A 62 -8.26 -7.30 40.50
N TRP A 63 -8.19 -8.22 39.53
CA TRP A 63 -8.34 -7.88 38.12
C TRP A 63 -9.80 -7.53 37.80
N VAL A 64 -10.02 -6.41 37.09
CA VAL A 64 -11.33 -5.96 36.63
C VAL A 64 -11.38 -6.00 35.11
N GLY A 65 -12.07 -7.01 34.56
CA GLY A 65 -12.30 -7.13 33.11
C GLY A 65 -13.36 -6.14 32.62
N THR A 66 -13.10 -5.42 31.54
CA THR A 66 -14.09 -4.55 30.87
C THR A 66 -14.91 -5.33 29.84
N THR A 67 -16.20 -5.01 29.71
CA THR A 67 -17.08 -5.54 28.66
C THR A 67 -17.07 -4.68 27.39
N ASN A 68 -16.46 -3.50 27.45
CA ASN A 68 -16.50 -2.50 26.38
C ASN A 68 -15.19 -2.52 25.58
N PHE A 69 -15.04 -3.46 24.65
CA PHE A 69 -13.85 -3.57 23.81
C PHE A 69 -14.17 -4.05 22.39
N ASN A 70 -13.25 -3.77 21.47
CA ASN A 70 -13.26 -4.24 20.08
C ASN A 70 -11.85 -4.71 19.70
N LEU A 71 -11.72 -5.40 18.56
CA LEU A 71 -10.40 -5.70 17.99
C LEU A 71 -9.72 -4.42 17.50
N ARG A 72 -8.39 -4.38 17.60
CA ARG A 72 -7.60 -3.35 16.92
C ARG A 72 -7.78 -3.52 15.41
N LYS A 73 -8.08 -2.40 14.73
CA LYS A 73 -8.32 -2.37 13.29
C LYS A 73 -7.15 -1.69 12.56
N PRO A 74 -6.90 -2.05 11.29
CA PRO A 74 -5.99 -1.29 10.46
C PRO A 74 -6.55 0.11 10.18
N ASN A 75 -5.65 1.07 10.03
CA ASN A 75 -5.95 2.47 9.67
C ASN A 75 -5.30 2.89 8.34
N PHE A 76 -4.47 2.02 7.76
CA PHE A 76 -3.76 2.27 6.51
C PHE A 76 -3.83 1.05 5.59
N VAL A 77 -3.66 1.30 4.29
CA VAL A 77 -3.33 0.27 3.30
C VAL A 77 -2.01 0.66 2.66
N ILE A 78 -1.05 -0.26 2.66
CA ILE A 78 0.25 -0.06 2.03
C ILE A 78 0.32 -0.94 0.79
N ILE A 79 0.51 -0.31 -0.37
CA ILE A 79 0.59 -0.97 -1.68
C ILE A 79 2.05 -1.24 -2.02
N HIS A 80 2.33 -2.47 -2.44
CA HIS A 80 3.65 -3.00 -2.81
C HIS A 80 3.59 -3.57 -4.22
N HIS A 81 4.74 -3.69 -4.88
CA HIS A 81 4.93 -4.64 -5.98
C HIS A 81 6.02 -5.64 -5.59
N THR A 82 5.89 -6.87 -6.06
CA THR A 82 6.72 -7.98 -5.59
C THR A 82 8.15 -7.98 -6.14
N ALA A 83 8.39 -7.23 -7.22
CA ALA A 83 9.62 -7.23 -8.02
C ALA A 83 9.90 -8.62 -8.63
N GLN A 84 8.81 -9.35 -8.89
CA GLN A 84 8.81 -10.72 -9.41
C GLN A 84 7.88 -10.80 -10.64
N ASN A 85 7.92 -11.95 -11.32
CA ASN A 85 7.08 -12.24 -12.49
C ASN A 85 6.21 -13.49 -12.26
N SER A 86 5.97 -13.88 -11.00
CA SER A 86 5.21 -15.09 -10.67
C SER A 86 4.58 -14.98 -9.29
N THR A 87 3.26 -15.01 -9.31
CA THR A 87 2.41 -15.04 -8.12
C THR A 87 2.74 -16.27 -7.26
N GLU A 88 2.98 -17.43 -7.87
CA GLU A 88 3.37 -18.66 -7.15
C GLU A 88 4.70 -18.49 -6.40
N HIS A 89 5.66 -17.78 -7.00
CA HIS A 89 6.94 -17.49 -6.35
C HIS A 89 6.76 -16.55 -5.14
N THR A 90 5.91 -15.53 -5.25
CA THR A 90 5.55 -14.65 -4.13
C THR A 90 4.86 -15.44 -3.01
N LEU A 91 3.83 -16.23 -3.34
CA LEU A 91 3.12 -17.07 -2.37
C LEU A 91 4.04 -18.06 -1.67
N LYS A 92 4.99 -18.67 -2.40
CA LYS A 92 6.01 -19.54 -1.80
C LYS A 92 6.90 -18.76 -0.82
N THR A 93 7.37 -17.58 -1.20
CA THR A 93 8.22 -16.72 -0.36
C THR A 93 7.53 -16.34 0.95
N PHE A 94 6.27 -15.93 0.89
CA PHE A 94 5.51 -15.49 2.06
C PHE A 94 5.00 -16.63 2.95
N THR A 95 5.12 -17.87 2.50
CA THR A 95 4.79 -19.06 3.29
C THR A 95 6.00 -19.76 3.89
N MET A 96 7.22 -19.26 3.64
CA MET A 96 8.46 -19.77 4.23
C MET A 96 8.80 -19.04 5.54
N PRO A 97 8.85 -19.70 6.71
CA PRO A 97 9.13 -19.03 7.99
C PRO A 97 10.48 -18.33 8.10
N SER A 98 11.46 -18.71 7.26
CA SER A 98 12.81 -18.14 7.23
C SER A 98 12.87 -16.76 6.57
N THR A 99 11.92 -16.41 5.70
CA THR A 99 11.95 -15.15 4.94
C THR A 99 11.54 -13.94 5.77
N LYS A 100 10.76 -14.15 6.84
CA LYS A 100 10.28 -13.10 7.76
C LYS A 100 9.60 -11.93 7.05
N VAL A 101 8.90 -12.21 5.95
CA VAL A 101 8.11 -11.26 5.17
C VAL A 101 6.76 -11.88 4.84
N SER A 102 5.70 -11.08 4.86
CA SER A 102 4.35 -11.48 4.48
C SER A 102 3.47 -10.26 4.20
N SER A 103 2.38 -10.45 3.49
CA SER A 103 1.31 -9.47 3.30
C SER A 103 -0.05 -10.07 3.71
N HIS A 104 -1.08 -9.23 3.74
CA HIS A 104 -2.46 -9.71 3.94
C HIS A 104 -3.04 -10.22 2.64
N TYR A 105 -2.73 -9.56 1.54
CA TYR A 105 -3.21 -9.89 0.21
C TYR A 105 -2.06 -9.97 -0.79
N VAL A 106 -2.15 -10.92 -1.72
CA VAL A 106 -1.37 -10.94 -2.96
C VAL A 106 -2.36 -10.92 -4.12
N ILE A 107 -2.16 -10.02 -5.08
CA ILE A 107 -2.96 -9.94 -6.30
C ILE A 107 -2.08 -10.32 -7.48
N GLY A 108 -2.44 -11.43 -8.13
CA GLY A 108 -1.71 -11.94 -9.27
C GLY A 108 -1.89 -11.08 -10.52
N ARG A 109 -1.02 -11.29 -11.50
CA ARG A 109 -1.05 -10.60 -12.80
C ARG A 109 -2.38 -10.77 -13.55
N ASP A 110 -3.07 -11.90 -13.32
CA ASP A 110 -4.38 -12.23 -13.87
C ASP A 110 -5.55 -11.69 -13.05
N GLY A 111 -5.30 -10.91 -11.99
CA GLY A 111 -6.31 -10.36 -11.09
C GLY A 111 -6.75 -11.31 -9.98
N LYS A 112 -6.24 -12.55 -9.90
CA LYS A 112 -6.61 -13.44 -8.78
C LYS A 112 -6.11 -12.87 -7.46
N VAL A 113 -7.03 -12.77 -6.50
CA VAL A 113 -6.75 -12.29 -5.15
C VAL A 113 -6.55 -13.46 -4.19
N TYR A 114 -5.44 -13.45 -3.48
CA TYR A 114 -5.09 -14.41 -2.43
C TYR A 114 -5.01 -13.69 -1.09
N GLN A 115 -5.98 -13.92 -0.21
CA GLN A 115 -5.92 -13.45 1.17
C GLN A 115 -5.09 -14.43 2.01
N MET A 116 -3.91 -13.99 2.47
CA MET A 116 -2.94 -14.81 3.19
C MET A 116 -3.06 -14.69 4.72
N LEU A 117 -3.58 -13.56 5.20
CA LEU A 117 -3.69 -13.25 6.62
C LEU A 117 -4.97 -12.45 6.89
N HIS A 118 -5.60 -12.68 8.05
CA HIS A 118 -6.77 -11.92 8.46
C HIS A 118 -6.40 -10.45 8.71
N ASP A 119 -7.27 -9.52 8.33
CA ASP A 119 -7.09 -8.06 8.40
C ASP A 119 -6.73 -7.49 9.80
N HIS A 120 -6.93 -8.25 10.88
CA HIS A 120 -6.66 -7.81 12.25
C HIS A 120 -5.34 -8.38 12.80
N MET A 121 -4.67 -9.24 12.03
CA MET A 121 -3.38 -9.79 12.39
C MET A 121 -2.27 -8.96 11.75
N ARG A 122 -1.12 -8.87 12.40
CA ARG A 122 0.02 -8.11 11.91
C ARG A 122 0.79 -8.90 10.84
N ALA A 123 0.71 -8.49 9.58
CA ALA A 123 1.63 -8.95 8.53
C ALA A 123 3.00 -8.26 8.63
N TRP A 124 4.01 -8.77 7.92
CA TRP A 124 5.38 -8.25 7.92
C TRP A 124 5.75 -7.71 6.54
N HIS A 125 5.22 -6.54 6.16
CA HIS A 125 5.39 -5.95 4.82
C HIS A 125 6.10 -4.59 4.85
N GLY A 126 5.76 -3.70 5.79
CA GLY A 126 6.31 -2.34 5.87
C GLY A 126 7.79 -2.29 6.28
N GLY A 127 8.26 -3.25 7.07
CA GLY A 127 9.60 -3.22 7.66
C GLY A 127 9.85 -1.97 8.51
N ASN A 128 11.11 -1.51 8.59
CA ASN A 128 11.45 -0.25 9.25
C ASN A 128 10.92 0.94 8.43
N SER A 129 9.84 1.56 8.87
CA SER A 129 9.05 2.54 8.11
C SER A 129 8.48 3.61 9.03
N ARG A 130 8.05 4.74 8.46
CA ARG A 130 7.42 5.85 9.16
C ARG A 130 6.40 6.53 8.25
N TRP A 131 5.26 6.91 8.83
CA TRP A 131 4.30 7.82 8.23
C TRP A 131 3.74 8.74 9.31
N GLY A 132 4.03 10.04 9.22
CA GLY A 132 3.80 11.00 10.30
C GLY A 132 4.52 10.56 11.59
N SER A 133 3.76 10.40 12.68
CA SER A 133 4.28 9.94 13.97
C SER A 133 4.30 8.41 14.12
N ASN A 134 3.70 7.67 13.19
CA ASN A 134 3.61 6.21 13.27
C ASN A 134 4.90 5.56 12.75
N THR A 135 5.55 4.75 13.58
CA THR A 135 6.79 4.04 13.25
C THR A 135 6.64 2.51 13.18
N ASP A 136 5.44 1.98 13.41
CA ASP A 136 5.12 0.55 13.28
C ASP A 136 3.90 0.36 12.38
N LEU A 137 4.08 0.67 11.10
CA LEU A 137 3.02 0.60 10.10
C LEU A 137 2.46 -0.82 9.98
N ASN A 138 3.28 -1.86 10.14
CA ASN A 138 2.81 -3.25 10.13
C ASN A 138 1.66 -3.50 11.14
N SER A 139 1.69 -2.87 12.32
CA SER A 139 0.69 -3.06 13.36
C SER A 139 -0.61 -2.28 13.12
N SER A 140 -0.63 -1.39 12.13
CA SER A 140 -1.71 -0.45 11.86
C SER A 140 -2.14 -0.42 10.40
N SER A 141 -1.65 -1.35 9.58
CA SER A 141 -1.90 -1.34 8.14
C SER A 141 -2.16 -2.71 7.54
N ILE A 142 -2.81 -2.70 6.39
CA ILE A 142 -2.95 -3.83 5.49
C ILE A 142 -1.92 -3.72 4.36
N GLY A 143 -0.94 -4.63 4.32
CA GLY A 143 -0.10 -4.83 3.14
C GLY A 143 -0.80 -5.58 2.01
N ILE A 144 -0.76 -5.02 0.79
CA ILE A 144 -1.22 -5.66 -0.45
C ILE A 144 -0.07 -5.70 -1.45
N GLU A 145 0.25 -6.90 -1.93
CA GLU A 145 1.37 -7.17 -2.84
C GLU A 145 0.85 -7.46 -4.24
N LEU A 146 1.35 -6.72 -5.22
CA LEU A 146 0.97 -6.83 -6.62
C LEU A 146 2.07 -7.58 -7.37
N ASP A 147 1.72 -8.68 -8.05
CA ASP A 147 2.66 -9.47 -8.87
C ASP A 147 3.06 -8.71 -10.15
N ASN A 148 3.99 -7.77 -9.97
CA ASN A 148 4.54 -6.88 -10.97
C ASN A 148 6.04 -6.65 -10.67
N ASN A 149 6.85 -6.56 -11.73
CA ASN A 149 8.30 -6.43 -11.61
C ASN A 149 8.80 -4.98 -11.40
N GLY A 150 7.89 -4.00 -11.37
CA GLY A 150 8.18 -2.58 -11.17
C GLY A 150 8.64 -1.83 -12.42
N SER A 151 8.93 -2.53 -13.52
CA SER A 151 9.45 -1.98 -14.78
C SER A 151 8.42 -1.98 -15.92
N GLU A 152 7.16 -2.31 -15.61
CA GLU A 152 6.07 -2.35 -16.58
C GLU A 152 4.76 -1.84 -15.97
N PRO A 153 3.80 -1.36 -16.79
CA PRO A 153 2.47 -1.00 -16.32
C PRO A 153 1.77 -2.16 -15.60
N PHE A 154 0.95 -1.82 -14.62
CA PHE A 154 0.14 -2.78 -13.87
C PHE A 154 -1.07 -3.22 -14.71
N PRO A 155 -1.26 -4.54 -14.95
CA PRO A 155 -2.34 -5.01 -15.81
C PRO A 155 -3.73 -4.64 -15.28
N GLU A 156 -4.65 -4.35 -16.20
CA GLU A 156 -6.02 -3.95 -15.86
C GLU A 156 -6.75 -4.94 -14.94
N PRO A 157 -6.70 -6.29 -15.14
CA PRO A 157 -7.35 -7.24 -14.22
C PRO A 157 -6.86 -7.14 -12.76
N MET A 158 -5.56 -6.83 -12.59
CA MET A 158 -4.95 -6.62 -11.28
C MET A 158 -5.46 -5.34 -10.63
N ILE A 159 -5.48 -4.22 -11.37
CA ILE A 159 -5.96 -2.93 -10.86
C ILE A 159 -7.46 -2.99 -10.50
N ASN A 160 -8.28 -3.63 -11.33
CA ASN A 160 -9.70 -3.83 -11.03
C ASN A 160 -9.92 -4.62 -9.74
N SER A 161 -9.13 -5.69 -9.55
CA SER A 161 -9.19 -6.50 -8.34
C SER A 161 -8.68 -5.75 -7.11
N LEU A 162 -7.64 -4.93 -7.28
CA LEU A 162 -7.14 -4.04 -6.24
C LEU A 162 -8.24 -3.06 -5.80
N ILE A 163 -8.85 -2.32 -6.72
CA ILE A 163 -9.94 -1.37 -6.44
C ILE A 163 -11.08 -2.06 -5.67
N ALA A 164 -11.47 -3.28 -6.07
CA ALA A 164 -12.50 -4.04 -5.36
C ALA A 164 -12.10 -4.39 -3.92
N VAL A 165 -10.85 -4.84 -3.71
CA VAL A 165 -10.30 -5.14 -2.38
C VAL A 165 -10.22 -3.88 -1.53
N LEU A 166 -9.74 -2.76 -2.08
CA LEU A 166 -9.65 -1.48 -1.37
C LEU A 166 -11.05 -0.98 -0.97
N GLY A 167 -12.05 -1.12 -1.84
CA GLY A 167 -13.44 -0.76 -1.53
C GLY A 167 -14.01 -1.54 -0.36
N LYS A 168 -13.76 -2.86 -0.31
CA LYS A 168 -14.10 -3.70 0.84
C LYS A 168 -13.42 -3.20 2.11
N LEU A 169 -12.09 -3.04 2.07
CA LEU A 169 -11.29 -2.68 3.24
C LEU A 169 -11.67 -1.29 3.78
N LYS A 170 -11.85 -0.31 2.89
CA LYS A 170 -12.29 1.05 3.24
C LYS A 170 -13.62 1.03 3.99
N LYS A 171 -14.60 0.30 3.45
CA LYS A 171 -15.95 0.20 4.04
C LYS A 171 -15.96 -0.53 5.38
N GLU A 172 -15.27 -1.67 5.48
CA GLU A 172 -15.31 -2.51 6.69
C GLU A 172 -14.54 -1.91 7.87
N HIS A 173 -13.41 -1.26 7.58
CA HIS A 173 -12.50 -0.74 8.60
C HIS A 173 -12.60 0.78 8.79
N GLY A 174 -13.30 1.50 7.91
CA GLY A 174 -13.43 2.95 7.96
C GLY A 174 -12.12 3.67 7.66
N ILE A 175 -11.29 3.11 6.76
CA ILE A 175 -9.96 3.65 6.46
C ILE A 175 -10.10 4.98 5.70
N PRO A 176 -9.50 6.09 6.18
CA PRO A 176 -9.51 7.36 5.49
C PRO A 176 -8.88 7.29 4.09
N ALA A 177 -9.33 8.14 3.16
CA ALA A 177 -8.90 8.07 1.77
C ALA A 177 -7.40 8.36 1.61
N GLU A 178 -6.86 9.25 2.42
CA GLU A 178 -5.46 9.65 2.47
C GLU A 178 -4.51 8.57 2.99
N ASN A 179 -5.04 7.49 3.58
CA ASN A 179 -4.25 6.42 4.20
C ASN A 179 -4.02 5.21 3.28
N PHE A 180 -4.32 5.34 1.99
CA PHE A 180 -3.95 4.38 0.94
C PHE A 180 -2.69 4.90 0.25
N ILE A 181 -1.54 4.34 0.62
CA ILE A 181 -0.20 4.86 0.24
C ILE A 181 0.73 3.71 -0.18
N GLY A 182 1.87 4.04 -0.78
CA GLY A 182 2.87 3.09 -1.27
C GLY A 182 3.94 2.73 -0.24
N HIS A 183 4.72 1.68 -0.50
CA HIS A 183 5.87 1.35 0.34
C HIS A 183 6.97 2.41 0.29
N ALA A 184 7.16 3.03 -0.89
CA ALA A 184 8.07 4.15 -1.10
C ALA A 184 7.73 5.34 -0.19
N ASP A 185 6.44 5.60 0.07
CA ASP A 185 6.00 6.71 0.92
C ASP A 185 6.44 6.54 2.37
N ILE A 186 6.25 5.32 2.91
CA ILE A 186 6.56 5.02 4.31
C ILE A 186 8.04 4.66 4.54
N ALA A 187 8.80 4.41 3.49
CA ALA A 187 10.21 4.00 3.57
C ALA A 187 11.06 4.63 2.44
N PRO A 188 11.08 5.96 2.32
CA PRO A 188 11.59 6.69 1.15
C PRO A 188 13.05 6.37 0.80
N ALA A 189 13.90 6.19 1.81
CA ALA A 189 15.33 5.90 1.62
C ALA A 189 15.63 4.43 1.28
N ARG A 190 14.64 3.54 1.33
CA ARG A 190 14.84 2.08 1.24
C ARG A 190 14.00 1.42 0.15
N LYS A 191 12.86 2.01 -0.20
CA LYS A 191 11.83 1.39 -1.02
C LYS A 191 11.41 2.29 -2.17
N VAL A 192 11.01 1.66 -3.26
CA VAL A 192 10.65 2.32 -4.52
C VAL A 192 9.32 1.81 -5.06
N ASP A 193 8.76 0.77 -4.46
CA ASP A 193 7.49 0.17 -4.80
C ASP A 193 6.30 1.00 -4.26
N PRO A 194 5.18 1.09 -5.00
CA PRO A 194 4.81 0.29 -6.18
C PRO A 194 5.36 0.81 -7.53
N SER A 195 6.43 1.60 -7.57
CA SER A 195 7.06 2.17 -8.76
C SER A 195 6.27 3.34 -9.37
N PRO A 196 6.93 4.21 -10.17
CA PRO A 196 6.26 5.30 -10.87
C PRO A 196 5.21 4.85 -11.88
N LEU A 197 5.18 3.58 -12.27
CA LEU A 197 4.21 3.05 -13.25
C LEU A 197 2.88 2.63 -12.62
N PHE A 198 2.77 2.69 -11.30
CA PHE A 198 1.54 2.37 -10.58
C PHE A 198 0.48 3.47 -10.78
N PRO A 199 -0.78 3.16 -11.13
CA PRO A 199 -1.76 4.17 -11.54
C PRO A 199 -2.43 4.86 -10.34
N TRP A 200 -1.68 5.68 -9.59
CA TRP A 200 -2.16 6.39 -8.39
C TRP A 200 -3.37 7.27 -8.66
N LYS A 201 -3.37 8.03 -9.77
CA LYS A 201 -4.53 8.83 -10.17
C LYS A 201 -5.80 7.98 -10.33
N THR A 202 -5.70 6.82 -10.98
CA THR A 202 -6.84 5.91 -11.13
C THR A 202 -7.38 5.44 -9.78
N LEU A 203 -6.51 5.19 -8.80
CA LEU A 203 -6.95 4.84 -7.44
C LEU A 203 -7.65 6.02 -6.77
N ALA A 204 -7.09 7.22 -6.87
CA ALA A 204 -7.66 8.43 -6.28
C ALA A 204 -9.02 8.80 -6.90
N ASP A 205 -9.17 8.67 -8.23
CA ASP A 205 -10.44 8.81 -8.95
C ASP A 205 -11.50 7.80 -8.45
N ASN A 206 -11.07 6.66 -7.88
CA ASN A 206 -11.94 5.66 -7.24
C ASN A 206 -12.04 5.83 -5.70
N GLY A 207 -11.48 6.91 -5.14
CA GLY A 207 -11.56 7.26 -3.73
C GLY A 207 -10.51 6.60 -2.83
N PHE A 208 -9.39 6.13 -3.38
CA PHE A 208 -8.27 5.54 -2.63
C PHE A 208 -6.99 6.34 -2.87
N GLY A 209 -6.47 6.98 -1.82
CA GLY A 209 -5.38 7.95 -1.93
C GLY A 209 -5.91 9.34 -2.22
N LEU A 210 -5.08 10.36 -2.00
CA LEU A 210 -5.33 11.71 -2.49
C LEU A 210 -4.68 11.91 -3.85
N TRP A 211 -5.17 12.88 -4.61
CA TRP A 211 -4.53 13.40 -5.81
C TRP A 211 -4.61 14.93 -5.79
N TYR A 212 -3.71 15.60 -6.48
CA TYR A 212 -3.77 17.04 -6.63
C TYR A 212 -4.88 17.44 -7.60
N ASP A 213 -5.39 18.66 -7.48
CA ASP A 213 -6.30 19.21 -8.48
C ASP A 213 -5.48 19.58 -9.73
N GLU A 214 -5.80 18.99 -10.88
CA GLU A 214 -5.02 19.18 -12.11
C GLU A 214 -5.02 20.63 -12.61
N ASP A 215 -6.05 21.41 -12.23
CA ASP A 215 -6.14 22.82 -12.57
C ASP A 215 -5.08 23.68 -11.86
N VAL A 216 -4.38 23.15 -10.84
CA VAL A 216 -3.28 23.85 -10.16
C VAL A 216 -2.14 24.23 -11.13
N LEU A 217 -2.03 23.52 -12.25
CA LEU A 217 -1.02 23.76 -13.29
C LEU A 217 -1.52 24.63 -14.45
N GLU A 218 -2.79 25.06 -14.42
CA GLU A 218 -3.34 25.93 -15.46
C GLU A 218 -2.62 27.28 -15.49
N LYS A 219 -2.52 27.83 -16.70
CA LYS A 219 -1.97 29.15 -16.96
C LYS A 219 -3.03 30.01 -17.61
N GLU A 220 -3.05 31.29 -17.26
CA GLU A 220 -4.00 32.26 -17.77
C GLU A 220 -3.27 33.34 -18.58
N GLN A 221 -3.97 33.91 -19.56
CA GLN A 221 -3.46 35.02 -20.35
C GLN A 221 -3.91 36.34 -19.72
N VAL A 222 -2.95 37.19 -19.40
CA VAL A 222 -3.19 38.52 -18.82
C VAL A 222 -2.56 39.59 -19.70
N LEU A 223 -3.26 40.72 -19.86
CA LEU A 223 -2.73 41.90 -20.51
C LEU A 223 -1.88 42.68 -19.50
N ARG A 224 -0.62 42.95 -19.85
CA ARG A 224 0.26 43.82 -19.07
C ARG A 224 0.78 44.97 -19.90
N GLU A 225 0.82 46.15 -19.29
CA GLU A 225 1.48 47.31 -19.86
C GLU A 225 2.98 47.20 -19.65
N VAL A 226 3.74 47.21 -20.75
CA VAL A 226 5.20 47.23 -20.72
C VAL A 226 5.67 48.59 -21.22
N ALA A 227 6.49 49.27 -20.41
CA ALA A 227 7.14 50.50 -20.82
C ALA A 227 8.24 50.17 -21.84
N VAL A 228 8.07 50.65 -23.08
CA VAL A 228 9.07 50.49 -24.14
C VAL A 228 9.93 51.74 -24.18
N GLY A 229 11.23 51.58 -23.91
CA GLY A 229 12.17 52.68 -23.73
C GLY A 229 12.44 53.50 -24.99
N GLY A 230 12.29 54.82 -24.83
CA GLY A 230 12.79 55.91 -25.66
C GLY A 230 12.50 57.24 -24.95
N GLU A 231 13.41 58.23 -25.00
CA GLU A 231 13.15 59.57 -24.44
C GLU A 231 12.10 60.29 -25.29
N GLY A 232 10.90 60.51 -24.73
CA GLY A 232 9.75 61.14 -25.39
C GLY A 232 8.44 60.41 -25.07
N ASP A 233 7.33 61.14 -25.10
CA ASP A 233 5.94 60.73 -24.77
C ASP A 233 5.65 59.23 -25.00
N GLN A 234 5.56 58.45 -23.92
CA GLN A 234 5.45 56.98 -23.98
C GLN A 234 4.00 56.53 -23.86
N THR A 235 3.43 56.03 -24.96
CA THR A 235 2.25 55.16 -24.89
C THR A 235 2.67 53.75 -24.43
N PRO A 236 2.12 53.21 -23.33
CA PRO A 236 2.41 51.85 -22.90
C PRO A 236 1.93 50.84 -23.95
N LEU A 237 2.76 49.82 -24.22
CA LEU A 237 2.38 48.71 -25.09
C LEU A 237 1.69 47.65 -24.24
N LEU A 238 0.46 47.27 -24.60
CA LEU A 238 -0.22 46.12 -24.01
C LEU A 238 0.34 44.84 -24.62
N VAL A 239 0.96 44.00 -23.78
CA VAL A 239 1.48 42.69 -24.16
C VAL A 239 0.63 41.62 -23.47
N LEU A 240 0.24 40.60 -24.23
CA LEU A 240 -0.42 39.43 -23.70
C LEU A 240 0.64 38.48 -23.13
N GLU A 241 0.60 38.26 -21.81
CA GLU A 241 1.52 37.38 -21.10
C GLU A 241 0.76 36.16 -20.55
N THR A 242 1.37 34.99 -20.65
CA THR A 242 0.83 33.76 -20.05
C THR A 242 1.45 33.56 -18.67
N VAL A 243 0.65 33.64 -17.61
CA VAL A 243 1.08 33.53 -16.22
C VAL A 243 0.45 32.32 -15.52
N PRO A 244 1.09 31.72 -14.51
CA PRO A 244 0.45 30.69 -13.68
C PRO A 244 -0.83 31.21 -13.03
N LYS A 245 -1.90 30.41 -13.07
CA LYS A 245 -3.18 30.72 -12.40
C LYS A 245 -3.04 30.74 -10.89
N TYR A 246 -2.19 29.87 -10.36
CA TYR A 246 -1.89 29.74 -8.94
C TYR A 246 -0.43 30.07 -8.66
N THR A 247 -0.16 30.68 -7.51
CA THR A 247 1.19 31.02 -7.03
C THR A 247 1.45 30.42 -5.66
N LEU A 248 2.72 30.11 -5.40
CA LEU A 248 3.14 29.64 -4.08
C LEU A 248 3.19 30.79 -3.09
N PRO A 249 2.79 30.57 -1.82
CA PRO A 249 3.07 31.52 -0.75
C PRO A 249 4.59 31.77 -0.63
N GLU A 250 4.99 33.02 -0.36
CA GLU A 250 6.41 33.40 -0.26
C GLU A 250 7.19 32.58 0.78
N ASN A 251 6.52 32.15 1.84
CA ASN A 251 7.08 31.36 2.94
C ASN A 251 6.88 29.84 2.79
N PHE A 252 6.45 29.36 1.62
CA PHE A 252 6.23 27.93 1.41
C PHE A 252 7.54 27.14 1.50
N ASN A 253 7.57 26.17 2.41
CA ASN A 253 8.69 25.24 2.57
C ASN A 253 8.25 23.81 2.17
N PRO A 254 8.81 23.24 1.08
CA PRO A 254 8.48 21.89 0.64
C PRO A 254 8.72 20.80 1.70
N MET A 255 9.74 20.95 2.56
CA MET A 255 10.04 19.94 3.58
C MET A 255 9.03 19.95 4.72
N ASP A 256 8.53 21.12 5.10
CA ASP A 256 7.47 21.21 6.10
C ASP A 256 6.17 20.63 5.55
N ALA A 257 5.84 20.92 4.29
CA ALA A 257 4.70 20.33 3.59
C ALA A 257 4.79 18.79 3.52
N LEU A 258 5.92 18.25 3.05
CA LEU A 258 6.16 16.80 3.01
C LEU A 258 6.03 16.16 4.39
N ARG A 259 6.58 16.81 5.43
CA ARG A 259 6.49 16.32 6.82
C ARG A 259 5.05 16.31 7.34
N ILE A 260 4.25 17.32 7.00
CA ILE A 260 2.85 17.42 7.42
C ILE A 260 2.00 16.37 6.71
N ILE A 261 2.21 16.13 5.41
CA ILE A 261 1.57 15.06 4.65
C ILE A 261 1.88 13.68 5.28
N GLY A 262 3.12 13.48 5.73
CA GLY A 262 3.51 12.29 6.49
C GLY A 262 4.87 11.70 6.13
N TYR A 263 5.57 12.24 5.12
CA TYR A 263 6.86 11.73 4.70
C TYR A 263 7.94 11.89 5.77
N ASP A 264 8.85 10.91 5.83
CA ASP A 264 10.05 10.98 6.63
C ASP A 264 11.13 11.83 5.93
N VAL A 265 11.21 13.10 6.32
CA VAL A 265 12.11 14.10 5.72
C VAL A 265 13.54 14.08 6.30
N ARG A 266 13.91 13.09 7.12
CA ARG A 266 15.30 12.95 7.62
C ARG A 266 16.31 12.80 6.48
N ASN A 267 15.87 12.27 5.34
CA ASN A 267 16.60 12.34 4.08
C ASN A 267 15.72 13.11 3.07
N PRO A 268 15.97 14.41 2.85
CA PRO A 268 15.15 15.25 1.97
C PRO A 268 15.07 14.73 0.53
N GLU A 269 16.18 14.26 -0.04
CA GLU A 269 16.25 13.76 -1.42
C GLU A 269 15.40 12.51 -1.59
N ALA A 270 15.47 11.59 -0.62
CA ALA A 270 14.65 10.39 -0.62
C ALA A 270 13.15 10.71 -0.45
N ALA A 271 12.81 11.67 0.41
CA ALA A 271 11.42 12.11 0.61
C ALA A 271 10.84 12.74 -0.67
N VAL A 272 11.60 13.63 -1.32
CA VAL A 272 11.22 14.21 -2.63
C VAL A 272 11.04 13.10 -3.67
N ARG A 273 11.99 12.17 -3.77
CA ARG A 273 11.89 11.07 -4.73
C ARG A 273 10.66 10.19 -4.47
N ALA A 274 10.33 9.88 -3.23
CA ALA A 274 9.14 9.10 -2.88
C ALA A 274 7.84 9.85 -3.24
N PHE A 275 7.77 11.15 -2.92
CA PHE A 275 6.68 12.02 -3.36
C PHE A 275 6.54 12.02 -4.89
N LYS A 276 7.65 12.13 -5.63
CA LYS A 276 7.64 12.09 -7.09
C LYS A 276 7.22 10.72 -7.62
N ILE A 277 7.59 9.61 -6.97
CA ILE A 277 7.10 8.27 -7.35
C ILE A 277 5.57 8.18 -7.25
N HIS A 278 4.97 8.82 -6.24
CA HIS A 278 3.53 8.77 -6.00
C HIS A 278 2.76 9.74 -6.91
N PHE A 279 3.09 11.04 -6.85
CA PHE A 279 2.23 12.09 -7.41
C PHE A 279 2.69 12.64 -8.75
N ILE A 280 3.99 12.58 -9.06
CA ILE A 280 4.55 13.19 -10.28
C ILE A 280 4.77 12.16 -11.39
N GLN A 281 5.29 10.99 -11.02
CA GLN A 281 5.47 9.79 -11.84
C GLN A 281 6.39 9.98 -13.07
N ASN A 282 7.04 11.13 -13.18
CA ASN A 282 8.07 11.46 -14.15
C ASN A 282 9.25 12.15 -13.44
N ASP A 283 10.43 12.14 -14.09
CA ASP A 283 11.66 12.79 -13.62
C ASP A 283 11.94 12.65 -12.10
N ILE A 284 11.77 11.44 -11.55
CA ILE A 284 11.69 11.21 -10.10
C ILE A 284 12.99 11.47 -9.32
N ASN A 285 14.12 11.66 -10.01
CA ASN A 285 15.43 11.82 -9.40
C ASN A 285 15.89 13.28 -9.35
N SER A 286 15.15 14.21 -9.96
CA SER A 286 15.46 15.64 -9.91
C SER A 286 14.83 16.32 -8.69
N PRO A 287 15.36 17.49 -8.27
CA PRO A 287 14.70 18.36 -7.29
C PRO A 287 13.31 18.80 -7.77
N LEU A 288 12.46 19.22 -6.82
CA LEU A 288 11.13 19.74 -7.15
C LEU A 288 11.20 20.99 -8.03
N THR A 289 10.51 20.97 -9.17
CA THR A 289 10.26 22.17 -9.99
C THR A 289 9.24 23.10 -9.32
N GLU A 290 9.06 24.32 -9.83
CA GLU A 290 8.02 25.22 -9.29
C GLU A 290 6.60 24.66 -9.47
N ASP A 291 6.32 24.03 -10.62
CA ASP A 291 5.04 23.36 -10.88
C ASP A 291 4.83 22.18 -9.92
N GLU A 292 5.87 21.39 -9.64
CA GLU A 292 5.79 20.28 -8.67
C GLU A 292 5.64 20.76 -7.22
N LYS A 293 6.18 21.94 -6.89
CA LYS A 293 5.94 22.60 -5.59
C LYS A 293 4.49 23.07 -5.47
N LEU A 294 3.87 23.57 -6.54
CA LEU A 294 2.44 23.90 -6.57
C LEU A 294 1.57 22.66 -6.31
N ILE A 295 1.90 21.53 -6.94
CA ILE A 295 1.25 20.24 -6.68
C ILE A 295 1.39 19.87 -5.19
N LEU A 296 2.61 19.94 -4.65
CA LEU A 296 2.86 19.64 -3.23
C LEU A 296 2.08 20.57 -2.31
N TYR A 297 1.99 21.85 -2.64
CA TYR A 297 1.22 22.83 -1.87
C TYR A 297 -0.28 22.54 -1.91
N ASN A 298 -0.85 22.23 -3.08
CA ASN A 298 -2.25 21.81 -3.22
C ASN A 298 -2.55 20.57 -2.37
N LEU A 299 -1.70 19.54 -2.46
CA LEU A 299 -1.82 18.34 -1.62
C LEU A 299 -1.72 18.69 -0.14
N TYR A 300 -0.71 19.44 0.26
CA TYR A 300 -0.53 19.89 1.64
C TYR A 300 -1.81 20.54 2.21
N GLN A 301 -2.50 21.39 1.46
CA GLN A 301 -3.77 21.98 1.89
C GLN A 301 -4.88 20.94 2.11
N LYS A 302 -4.90 19.85 1.33
CA LYS A 302 -5.87 18.75 1.49
C LYS A 302 -5.61 17.86 2.72
N TYR A 303 -4.41 17.93 3.30
CA TYR A 303 -4.01 17.18 4.50
C TYR A 303 -4.19 17.97 5.81
N LEU A 304 -4.59 19.26 5.73
CA LEU A 304 -4.93 20.10 6.89
C LEU A 304 -6.38 19.90 7.33
#